data_AF-A0AAN9Y0W4-F1
#
_entry.id   AF-A0AAN9Y0W4-F1
#
_cell.length_a   1.000
_cell.length_b   1.000
_cell.length_c   1.000
_cell.angle_alpha   90.00
_cell.angle_beta   90.00
_cell.angle_gamma   90.00
#
_symmetry.space_group_name_H-M   'P 1'
#
loop_
_entity.id
_entity.type
_entity.pdbx_description
1 polymer ?
#
loop_
_entity_poly.entity_id
_entity_poly.type
_entity_poly.pdbx_seq_one_letter_code
_entity_poly.pdbx_strand_id
1 'polypeptide(L)'
;MLIERGDSSKRMIPLFILLVCSGFGNVQCDTDVYGKLFGQGVCSIHREDTKRVLTYQRNVHPEMEYTLCWNFPPRCETPTGKELEEFITVPQDIKHEILSLKCCANYYPSKDDSFCIPICSQLCLPSKCLSPNNCSECQAGHYGPACTNAKDTLSNLPPVPYECECPNENYMCTNDLKCVCVAGFGGSSCFSPSY
;
A
#
# COMPACT_ATOMS: atom_id res chain seq x y z
N MET A 1 30.18 22.34 28.73
CA MET A 1 29.85 21.35 29.76
C MET A 1 28.76 21.95 30.62
N LEU A 2 27.52 21.51 30.46
CA LEU A 2 26.44 21.58 31.45
C LEU A 2 25.33 20.65 30.92
N ILE A 3 25.19 19.54 31.64
CA ILE A 3 24.20 18.50 31.48
C ILE A 3 22.98 18.99 32.25
N GLU A 4 21.80 19.03 31.64
CA GLU A 4 20.54 19.09 32.37
C GLU A 4 19.62 17.97 31.89
N ARG A 5 18.94 17.39 32.87
CA ARG A 5 18.42 16.03 32.90
C ARG A 5 17.20 15.86 32.00
N GLY A 6 17.07 14.66 31.45
CA GLY A 6 15.80 14.18 30.93
C GLY A 6 14.82 14.02 32.09
N ASP A 7 13.66 14.65 31.95
CA ASP A 7 12.49 14.34 32.75
C ASP A 7 11.34 13.95 31.82
N SER A 8 10.88 12.72 32.02
CA SER A 8 9.81 12.07 31.31
C SER A 8 8.50 12.48 32.00
N SER A 9 7.87 13.55 31.52
CA SER A 9 6.58 13.98 32.05
C SER A 9 5.64 14.38 30.92
N LYS A 10 4.79 13.41 30.56
CA LYS A 10 3.44 13.52 29.99
C LYS A 10 3.13 14.87 29.32
N ARG A 11 3.43 14.99 28.02
CA ARG A 11 2.91 16.09 27.21
C ARG A 11 1.44 15.84 26.87
N MET A 12 0.61 16.32 27.78
CA MET A 12 -0.77 16.71 27.58
C MET A 12 -0.88 17.48 26.26
N ILE A 13 -1.59 16.89 25.29
CA ILE A 13 -1.87 17.45 23.97
C ILE A 13 -2.62 18.78 24.20
N PRO A 14 -2.06 19.95 23.84
CA PRO A 14 -2.81 21.19 23.99
C PRO A 14 -3.91 21.18 22.93
N LEU A 15 -5.14 21.14 23.44
CA LEU A 15 -6.43 21.17 22.74
C LEU A 15 -6.71 22.55 22.11
N PHE A 16 -5.69 23.14 21.47
CA PHE A 16 -5.69 24.52 20.94
C PHE A 16 -5.36 24.59 19.44
N ILE A 17 -5.33 23.47 18.72
CA ILE A 17 -5.15 23.42 17.25
C ILE A 17 -6.43 22.93 16.55
N LEU A 18 -7.61 23.34 17.03
CA LEU A 18 -8.89 23.03 16.38
C LEU A 18 -9.66 24.25 15.87
N LEU A 19 -9.06 25.45 15.86
CA LEU A 19 -9.80 26.68 15.55
C LEU A 19 -9.04 27.66 14.65
N VAL A 20 -8.30 27.15 13.66
CA VAL A 20 -7.81 27.95 12.53
C VAL A 20 -7.91 27.15 11.22
N CYS A 21 -9.13 26.73 10.86
CA CYS A 21 -9.47 26.26 9.49
C CYS A 21 -10.78 26.85 8.97
N SER A 22 -11.34 27.86 9.64
CA SER A 22 -12.57 28.51 9.24
C SER A 22 -12.33 30.00 9.04
N GLY A 23 -11.82 30.36 7.87
CA GLY A 23 -11.73 31.75 7.43
C GLY A 23 -10.43 32.04 6.68
N PHE A 24 -10.56 32.29 5.38
CA PHE A 24 -9.53 32.66 4.41
C PHE A 24 -8.70 31.52 3.81
N GLY A 25 -9.12 31.14 2.60
CA GLY A 25 -8.25 30.59 1.57
C GLY A 25 -8.01 29.10 1.69
N ASN A 26 -8.31 28.39 0.60
CA ASN A 26 -8.03 26.98 0.41
C ASN A 26 -6.54 26.69 0.64
N VAL A 27 -6.15 26.30 1.84
CA VAL A 27 -4.90 25.57 2.05
C VAL A 27 -5.25 24.10 1.79
N GLN A 28 -5.24 23.75 0.50
CA GLN A 28 -5.23 22.37 0.06
C GLN A 28 -3.87 21.81 0.48
N CYS A 29 -3.84 20.92 1.48
CA CYS A 29 -2.69 20.05 1.66
C CYS A 29 -2.66 19.09 0.48
N ASP A 30 -2.05 19.50 -0.64
CA ASP A 30 -1.85 18.63 -1.79
C ASP A 30 -0.85 17.54 -1.39
N THR A 31 -1.40 16.37 -1.09
CA THR A 31 -0.60 15.15 -1.18
C THR A 31 -0.57 14.79 -2.65
N ASP A 32 0.61 14.94 -3.25
CA ASP A 32 0.86 14.66 -4.65
C ASP A 32 0.75 13.13 -4.87
N VAL A 33 -0.48 12.66 -5.08
CA VAL A 33 -0.77 11.25 -5.35
C VAL A 33 -0.65 11.04 -6.86
N TYR A 34 0.43 10.39 -7.29
CA TYR A 34 0.66 10.08 -8.69
C TYR A 34 -0.03 8.76 -9.07
N GLY A 35 -1.08 8.85 -9.90
CA GLY A 35 -1.77 7.70 -10.48
C GLY A 35 -3.27 7.91 -10.64
N LYS A 36 -3.84 7.47 -11.77
CA LYS A 36 -5.28 7.55 -12.06
C LYS A 36 -5.95 6.19 -11.86
N LEU A 37 -5.77 5.59 -10.68
CA LEU A 37 -6.41 4.33 -10.31
C LEU A 37 -7.58 4.61 -9.36
N PHE A 38 -8.77 4.12 -9.71
CA PHE A 38 -9.97 4.29 -8.91
C PHE A 38 -10.65 2.93 -8.64
N GLY A 39 -11.28 2.81 -7.47
CA GLY A 39 -12.10 1.65 -7.10
C GLY A 39 -11.53 0.79 -5.97
N GLN A 40 -12.11 -0.40 -5.78
CA GLN A 40 -11.67 -1.36 -4.78
C GLN A 40 -10.36 -2.04 -5.21
N GLY A 41 -9.52 -2.39 -4.22
CA GLY A 41 -8.24 -3.06 -4.50
C GLY A 41 -7.11 -2.12 -4.97
N VAL A 42 -7.23 -0.81 -4.71
CA VAL A 42 -6.15 0.17 -4.90
C VAL A 42 -5.39 0.36 -3.59
N CYS A 43 -4.06 0.24 -3.65
CA CYS A 43 -3.14 0.41 -2.54
C CYS A 43 -2.16 1.54 -2.86
N SER A 44 -1.82 2.34 -1.85
CA SER A 44 -0.76 3.35 -1.95
C SER A 44 0.58 2.73 -1.59
N ILE A 45 1.59 2.92 -2.43
CA ILE A 45 2.96 2.50 -2.18
C ILE A 45 3.89 3.70 -2.21
N HIS A 46 4.90 3.65 -1.35
CA HIS A 46 5.97 4.62 -1.34
C HIS A 46 6.98 4.27 -2.44
N ARG A 47 7.31 5.24 -3.29
CA ARG A 47 8.26 5.10 -4.38
C ARG A 47 9.31 6.20 -4.29
N GLU A 48 10.57 5.87 -4.50
CA GLU A 48 11.62 6.88 -4.66
C GLU A 48 11.58 7.44 -6.08
N ASP A 49 11.51 8.77 -6.19
CA ASP A 49 11.69 9.48 -7.46
C ASP A 49 12.85 10.48 -7.36
N THR A 50 13.55 10.66 -8.48
CA THR A 50 14.72 11.54 -8.58
C THR A 50 14.33 12.79 -9.33
N LYS A 51 14.28 13.93 -8.63
CA LYS A 51 14.03 15.23 -9.25
C LYS A 51 15.34 15.98 -9.40
N ARG A 52 15.62 16.40 -10.63
CA ARG A 52 16.72 17.32 -10.91
C ARG A 52 16.29 18.73 -10.52
N VAL A 53 16.94 19.29 -9.51
CA VAL A 53 16.72 20.68 -9.08
C VAL A 53 17.99 21.49 -9.29
N LEU A 54 17.83 22.78 -9.51
CA LEU A 54 18.94 23.72 -9.59
C LEU A 54 19.19 24.27 -8.19
N THR A 55 20.36 23.97 -7.62
CA THR A 55 20.76 24.43 -6.29
C THR A 55 21.83 25.51 -6.42
N TYR A 56 21.71 26.56 -5.63
CA TYR A 56 22.74 27.60 -5.51
C TYR A 56 23.83 27.13 -4.55
N GLN A 57 25.04 26.94 -5.06
CA GLN A 57 26.21 26.65 -4.24
C GLN A 57 27.09 27.88 -4.13
N ARG A 58 27.52 28.19 -2.90
CA ARG A 58 28.53 29.22 -2.65
C ARG A 58 29.90 28.59 -2.88
N ASN A 59 30.61 29.05 -3.90
CA ASN A 59 32.03 28.76 -4.05
C ASN A 59 32.82 29.94 -3.51
N VAL A 60 33.83 29.63 -2.69
CA VAL A 60 34.79 30.61 -2.20
C VAL A 60 36.15 30.16 -2.72
N HIS A 61 36.80 31.01 -3.51
CA HIS A 61 38.13 30.71 -4.03
C HIS A 61 39.07 31.90 -3.80
N PRO A 62 40.37 31.65 -3.57
CA PRO A 62 41.33 32.73 -3.44
C PRO A 62 41.47 33.48 -4.77
N GLU A 63 41.57 34.81 -4.69
CA GLU A 63 41.98 35.63 -5.82
C GLU A 63 43.48 35.41 -6.08
N MET A 64 43.82 35.04 -7.31
CA MET A 64 45.20 34.73 -7.71
C MET A 64 45.88 35.95 -8.33
N GLU A 65 47.13 36.18 -7.97
CA GLU A 65 48.00 37.17 -8.61
C GLU A 65 49.29 36.52 -9.09
N TYR A 66 49.81 37.01 -10.22
CA TYR A 66 51.04 36.50 -10.79
C TYR A 66 52.25 37.23 -10.21
N THR A 67 53.12 36.48 -9.56
CA THR A 67 54.40 36.97 -9.04
C THR A 67 55.56 36.38 -9.83
N LEU A 68 56.65 37.16 -9.94
CA LEU A 68 57.86 36.73 -10.62
C LEU A 68 58.63 35.75 -9.72
N CYS A 69 58.98 34.57 -10.23
CA CYS A 69 59.68 33.54 -9.48
C CYS A 69 60.81 32.89 -10.28
N TRP A 70 61.75 32.24 -9.59
CA TRP A 70 62.90 31.58 -10.19
C TRP A 70 62.54 30.17 -10.71
N ASN A 71 61.47 30.07 -11.49
CA ASN A 71 61.07 28.87 -12.20
C ASN A 71 60.86 29.23 -13.68
N PHE A 72 60.92 28.28 -14.62
CA PHE A 72 60.70 28.57 -16.05
C PHE A 72 59.37 27.95 -16.51
N PRO A 73 58.37 28.74 -16.94
CA PRO A 73 58.37 30.20 -17.10
C PRO A 73 58.38 30.97 -15.76
N PRO A 74 58.97 32.19 -15.69
CA PRO A 74 59.16 32.96 -14.45
C PRO A 74 57.88 33.62 -13.92
N ARG A 75 56.77 32.88 -13.92
CA ARG A 75 55.47 33.29 -13.40
C ARG A 75 54.97 32.22 -12.45
N CYS A 76 54.75 32.62 -11.21
CA CYS A 76 54.10 31.82 -10.20
C CYS A 76 52.77 32.45 -9.83
N GLU A 77 51.75 31.63 -9.66
CA GLU A 77 50.46 32.04 -9.11
C GLU A 77 50.56 32.03 -7.60
N THR A 78 50.30 33.17 -6.96
CA THR A 78 50.27 33.32 -5.51
C THR A 78 48.90 33.83 -5.07
N PRO A 79 48.28 33.25 -4.02
CA PRO A 79 47.02 33.76 -3.51
C PRO A 79 47.23 35.13 -2.86
N THR A 80 46.38 36.09 -3.20
CA THR A 80 46.46 37.49 -2.71
C THR A 80 45.94 37.67 -1.28
N GLY A 81 45.50 36.60 -0.63
CA GLY A 81 44.84 36.63 0.67
C GLY A 81 43.40 37.16 0.65
N LYS A 82 42.90 37.52 -0.55
CA LYS A 82 41.50 37.89 -0.77
C LYS A 82 40.71 36.68 -1.23
N GLU A 83 39.49 36.56 -0.73
CA GLU A 83 38.55 35.51 -1.11
C GLU A 83 37.48 36.11 -2.04
N LEU A 84 37.26 35.44 -3.17
CA LEU A 84 36.18 35.74 -4.10
C LEU A 84 35.02 34.78 -3.81
N GLU A 85 33.84 35.33 -3.60
CA GLU A 85 32.61 34.56 -3.45
C GLU A 85 31.83 34.59 -4.78
N GLU A 86 31.53 33.41 -5.32
CA GLU A 86 30.64 33.26 -6.46
C GLU A 86 29.48 32.31 -6.12
N PHE A 87 28.31 32.60 -6.68
CA PHE A 87 27.14 31.72 -6.58
C PHE A 87 26.95 31.00 -7.89
N ILE A 88 27.34 29.73 -7.93
CA ILE A 88 27.12 28.88 -9.10
C ILE A 88 25.81 28.11 -8.95
N THR A 89 25.11 27.96 -10.07
CA THR A 89 23.89 27.14 -10.12
C THR A 89 24.28 25.74 -10.58
N VAL A 90 24.13 24.75 -9.70
CA VAL A 90 24.52 23.37 -9.97
C VAL A 90 23.29 22.48 -10.03
N PRO A 91 23.12 21.67 -11.09
CA PRO A 91 22.06 20.66 -11.13
C PRO A 91 22.36 19.58 -10.10
N GLN A 92 21.41 19.33 -9.20
CA GLN A 92 21.48 18.28 -8.20
C GLN A 92 20.27 17.36 -8.34
N ASP A 93 20.51 16.05 -8.31
CA ASP A 93 19.46 15.05 -8.33
C ASP A 93 19.07 14.73 -6.88
N ILE A 94 17.91 15.23 -6.45
CA ILE A 94 17.38 14.98 -5.10
C ILE A 94 16.41 13.81 -5.18
N LYS A 95 16.67 12.80 -4.35
CA LYS A 95 15.74 11.71 -4.09
C LYS A 95 14.64 12.20 -3.16
N HIS A 96 13.39 12.01 -3.57
CA HIS A 96 12.24 12.24 -2.72
C HIS A 96 11.29 11.07 -2.81
N GLU A 97 10.57 10.85 -1.72
CA GLU A 97 9.59 9.78 -1.60
C GLU A 97 8.23 10.31 -2.07
N ILE A 98 7.65 9.65 -3.07
CA ILE A 98 6.32 9.95 -3.60
C ILE A 98 5.36 8.82 -3.28
N LEU A 99 4.09 9.19 -3.09
CA LEU A 99 3.01 8.23 -2.92
C LEU A 99 2.43 7.88 -4.30
N SER A 100 2.61 6.63 -4.72
CA SER A 100 2.08 6.12 -5.99
C SER A 100 0.95 5.14 -5.73
N LEU A 101 -0.09 5.18 -6.57
CA LEU A 101 -1.17 4.19 -6.52
C LEU A 101 -0.83 2.94 -7.34
N LYS A 102 -1.16 1.76 -6.81
CA LYS A 102 -0.99 0.46 -7.48
C LYS A 102 -2.13 -0.48 -7.09
N CYS A 103 -2.43 -1.47 -7.93
CA CYS A 103 -3.31 -2.57 -7.52
C CYS A 103 -2.70 -3.38 -6.36
N CYS A 104 -3.53 -3.67 -5.36
CA CYS A 104 -3.20 -4.49 -4.21
C CYS A 104 -2.89 -5.94 -4.61
N ALA A 105 -2.34 -6.72 -3.68
CA ALA A 105 -2.12 -8.16 -3.90
C ALA A 105 -3.42 -8.87 -4.30
N ASN A 106 -3.33 -9.78 -5.26
CA ASN A 106 -4.46 -10.50 -5.87
C ASN A 106 -5.41 -9.60 -6.70
N TYR A 107 -4.94 -8.43 -7.14
CA TYR A 107 -5.60 -7.62 -8.16
C TYR A 107 -4.61 -7.35 -9.29
N TYR A 108 -5.10 -7.29 -10.53
CA TYR A 108 -4.32 -6.90 -11.70
C TYR A 108 -4.92 -5.64 -12.34
N PRO A 109 -4.10 -4.80 -12.99
CA PRO A 109 -4.61 -3.62 -13.66
C PRO A 109 -5.46 -3.98 -14.86
N SER A 110 -6.51 -3.19 -15.11
CA SER A 110 -7.26 -3.24 -16.36
C SER A 110 -6.41 -2.86 -17.57
N LYS A 111 -6.90 -3.15 -18.79
CA LYS A 111 -6.23 -2.79 -20.05
C LYS A 111 -5.92 -1.29 -20.17
N ASP A 112 -6.73 -0.45 -19.53
CA ASP A 112 -6.58 1.02 -19.54
C ASP A 112 -5.91 1.56 -18.26
N ASP A 113 -5.37 0.69 -17.39
CA ASP A 113 -4.74 1.00 -16.10
C ASP A 113 -5.60 1.83 -15.12
N SER A 114 -6.90 2.01 -15.40
CA SER A 114 -7.79 2.87 -14.62
C SER A 114 -8.42 2.24 -13.38
N PHE A 115 -8.52 0.91 -13.35
CA PHE A 115 -9.15 0.14 -12.26
C PHE A 115 -8.46 -1.20 -12.04
N CYS A 116 -8.60 -1.73 -10.82
CA CYS A 116 -8.01 -2.99 -10.40
C CYS A 116 -9.05 -4.11 -10.46
N ILE A 117 -8.71 -5.20 -11.15
CA ILE A 117 -9.57 -6.36 -11.34
C ILE A 117 -9.11 -7.48 -10.39
N PRO A 118 -10.00 -8.07 -9.58
CA PRO A 118 -9.64 -9.15 -8.67
C PRO A 118 -9.22 -10.42 -9.43
N ILE A 119 -8.23 -11.13 -8.89
CA ILE A 119 -7.79 -12.44 -9.35
C ILE A 119 -8.58 -13.50 -8.57
N CYS A 120 -9.34 -14.34 -9.28
CA CYS A 120 -9.95 -15.53 -8.70
C CYS A 120 -9.16 -16.77 -9.10
N SER A 121 -8.86 -17.63 -8.12
CA SER A 121 -8.22 -18.94 -8.33
C SER A 121 -9.12 -19.92 -9.09
N GLN A 122 -10.44 -19.79 -8.96
CA GLN A 122 -11.44 -20.53 -9.73
C GLN A 122 -12.12 -19.57 -10.72
N LEU A 123 -12.23 -19.99 -11.98
CA LEU A 123 -12.93 -19.21 -12.99
C LEU A 123 -14.41 -19.13 -12.60
N CYS A 124 -14.84 -17.98 -12.10
CA CYS A 124 -16.26 -17.67 -11.97
C CYS A 124 -16.84 -17.69 -13.38
N LEU A 125 -17.59 -18.73 -13.74
CA LEU A 125 -18.37 -18.79 -14.96
C LEU A 125 -19.79 -19.18 -14.54
N PRO A 126 -20.83 -18.47 -14.98
CA PRO A 126 -20.86 -17.33 -15.92
C PRO A 126 -20.66 -15.93 -15.28
N SER A 127 -20.36 -15.84 -13.99
CA SER A 127 -20.30 -14.57 -13.24
C SER A 127 -18.92 -13.89 -13.26
N LYS A 128 -18.86 -12.60 -12.87
CA LYS A 128 -17.58 -11.88 -12.72
C LYS A 128 -17.10 -11.95 -11.27
N CYS A 129 -15.79 -11.99 -11.09
CA CYS A 129 -15.15 -11.86 -9.79
C CYS A 129 -15.42 -10.47 -9.19
N LEU A 130 -15.98 -10.41 -7.97
CA LEU A 130 -16.16 -9.15 -7.23
C LEU A 130 -14.98 -8.87 -6.30
N SER A 131 -14.36 -9.91 -5.75
CA SER A 131 -13.23 -9.82 -4.82
C SER A 131 -12.35 -11.08 -4.97
N PRO A 132 -11.08 -11.09 -4.55
CA PRO A 132 -10.21 -12.25 -4.70
C PRO A 132 -10.85 -13.50 -4.10
N ASN A 133 -10.99 -14.53 -4.92
CA ASN A 133 -11.65 -15.79 -4.56
C ASN A 133 -13.12 -15.67 -4.12
N ASN A 134 -13.80 -14.58 -4.48
CA ASN A 134 -15.23 -14.39 -4.24
C ASN A 134 -15.95 -14.05 -5.55
N CYS A 135 -16.68 -15.03 -6.09
CA CYS A 135 -17.55 -14.84 -7.25
C CYS A 135 -18.81 -14.08 -6.82
N SER A 136 -19.29 -13.16 -7.66
CA SER A 136 -20.61 -12.54 -7.42
C SER A 136 -21.71 -13.59 -7.33
N GLU A 137 -22.84 -13.19 -6.73
CA GLU A 137 -24.13 -13.89 -6.83
C GLU A 137 -24.21 -14.61 -8.18
N CYS A 138 -24.19 -15.94 -8.11
CA CYS A 138 -24.18 -16.78 -9.30
C CYS A 138 -25.45 -16.49 -10.10
N GLN A 139 -25.34 -16.53 -11.44
CA GLN A 139 -26.50 -16.35 -12.31
C GLN A 139 -27.65 -17.26 -11.88
N ALA A 140 -28.89 -16.77 -11.96
CA ALA A 140 -30.08 -17.52 -11.52
C ALA A 140 -30.04 -18.96 -12.04
N GLY A 141 -30.01 -19.91 -11.10
CA GLY A 141 -29.87 -21.33 -11.40
C GLY A 141 -28.44 -21.87 -11.31
N HIS A 142 -27.47 -21.14 -10.77
CA HIS A 142 -26.12 -21.65 -10.48
C HIS A 142 -25.73 -21.37 -9.03
N TYR A 143 -24.89 -22.22 -8.43
CA TYR A 143 -24.43 -22.06 -7.04
C TYR A 143 -23.05 -22.70 -6.78
N GLY A 144 -22.47 -22.41 -5.62
CA GLY A 144 -21.15 -22.88 -5.19
C GLY A 144 -20.03 -21.84 -5.37
N PRO A 145 -18.83 -22.09 -4.83
CA PRO A 145 -17.72 -21.12 -4.78
C PRO A 145 -17.22 -20.70 -6.16
N ALA A 146 -17.45 -21.51 -7.20
CA ALA A 146 -17.09 -21.23 -8.60
C ALA A 146 -18.31 -21.01 -9.53
N CYS A 147 -19.53 -21.00 -9.00
CA CYS A 147 -20.78 -20.96 -9.79
C CYS A 147 -20.93 -22.07 -10.86
N THR A 148 -20.23 -23.19 -10.71
CA THR A 148 -20.23 -24.31 -11.68
C THR A 148 -21.40 -25.27 -11.51
N ASN A 149 -22.09 -25.26 -10.36
CA ASN A 149 -23.19 -26.18 -10.12
C ASN A 149 -24.48 -25.58 -10.67
N ALA A 150 -25.05 -26.19 -11.70
CA ALA A 150 -26.38 -25.82 -12.18
C ALA A 150 -27.45 -26.38 -11.22
N LYS A 151 -28.43 -25.54 -10.84
CA LYS A 151 -29.72 -26.01 -10.36
C LYS A 151 -30.36 -26.75 -11.50
N ASP A 152 -30.63 -28.04 -11.28
CA ASP A 152 -31.39 -28.84 -12.22
C ASP A 152 -32.71 -28.14 -12.53
N THR A 153 -32.93 -27.83 -13.81
CA THR A 153 -34.12 -27.11 -14.30
C THR A 153 -35.40 -27.96 -14.24
N LEU A 154 -35.32 -29.15 -13.66
CA LEU A 154 -36.44 -30.07 -13.51
C LEU A 154 -37.14 -30.02 -12.14
N SER A 155 -36.65 -29.22 -11.19
CA SER A 155 -37.25 -29.12 -9.87
C SER A 155 -37.57 -27.67 -9.54
N ASN A 156 -38.86 -27.30 -9.63
CA ASN A 156 -39.42 -26.06 -9.09
C ASN A 156 -39.37 -26.00 -7.55
N LEU A 157 -38.35 -26.58 -6.93
CA LEU A 157 -38.18 -26.56 -5.49
C LEU A 157 -37.27 -25.39 -5.09
N PRO A 158 -37.63 -24.67 -4.01
CA PRO A 158 -36.75 -23.66 -3.44
C PRO A 158 -35.37 -24.27 -3.13
N PRO A 159 -34.28 -23.46 -3.14
CA PRO A 159 -32.98 -23.96 -2.70
C PRO A 159 -33.14 -24.47 -1.27
N VAL A 160 -33.15 -25.78 -1.11
CA VAL A 160 -33.13 -26.40 0.21
C VAL A 160 -31.79 -25.99 0.82
N PRO A 161 -31.74 -25.37 2.01
CA PRO A 161 -30.48 -25.25 2.72
C PRO A 161 -29.97 -26.67 2.89
N TYR A 162 -28.77 -26.97 2.38
CA TYR A 162 -28.14 -28.26 2.60
C TYR A 162 -27.74 -28.34 4.07
N GLU A 163 -28.72 -28.60 4.92
CA GLU A 163 -28.54 -28.93 6.32
C GLU A 163 -28.33 -30.43 6.36
N CYS A 164 -27.14 -30.84 6.77
CA CYS A 164 -26.82 -32.25 6.84
C CYS A 164 -27.62 -32.86 8.00
N GLU A 165 -28.49 -33.82 7.71
CA GLU A 165 -29.22 -34.56 8.72
C GLU A 165 -28.27 -35.53 9.43
N CYS A 166 -27.53 -35.02 10.42
CA CYS A 166 -26.67 -35.86 11.23
C CYS A 166 -27.48 -36.58 12.33
N PRO A 167 -27.09 -37.82 12.72
CA PRO A 167 -27.90 -38.66 13.59
C PRO A 167 -28.14 -38.12 15.00
N ASN A 168 -27.24 -37.25 15.49
CA ASN A 168 -27.35 -36.60 16.79
C ASN A 168 -26.55 -35.29 16.83
N GLU A 169 -26.70 -34.53 17.92
CA GLU A 169 -26.05 -33.25 18.17
C GLU A 169 -24.52 -33.32 18.38
N ASN A 170 -23.96 -34.53 18.53
CA ASN A 170 -22.51 -34.73 18.67
C ASN A 170 -21.80 -34.88 17.33
N TYR A 171 -22.52 -34.68 16.21
CA TYR A 171 -21.95 -34.58 14.88
C TYR A 171 -21.95 -33.12 14.40
N MET A 172 -20.94 -32.78 13.61
CA MET A 172 -20.89 -31.56 12.81
C MET A 172 -20.83 -31.91 11.32
N CYS A 173 -21.46 -31.08 10.49
CA CYS A 173 -21.36 -31.25 9.05
C CYS A 173 -20.13 -30.53 8.48
N THR A 174 -19.37 -31.25 7.66
CA THR A 174 -18.26 -30.68 6.89
C THR A 174 -18.73 -30.15 5.54
N ASN A 175 -17.90 -29.34 4.89
CA ASN A 175 -18.15 -28.83 3.53
C ASN A 175 -18.31 -29.95 2.47
N ASP A 176 -17.90 -31.18 2.79
CA ASP A 176 -18.05 -32.36 1.94
C ASP A 176 -19.37 -33.13 2.19
N LEU A 177 -20.33 -32.53 2.92
CA LEU A 177 -21.61 -33.14 3.31
C LEU A 177 -21.45 -34.44 4.12
N LYS A 178 -20.39 -34.53 4.93
CA LYS A 178 -20.14 -35.66 5.84
C LYS A 178 -20.34 -35.25 7.28
N CYS A 179 -20.99 -36.11 8.06
CA CYS A 179 -21.10 -35.95 9.50
C CYS A 179 -19.83 -36.50 10.18
N VAL A 180 -19.12 -35.65 10.92
CA VAL A 180 -17.95 -36.03 11.73
C VAL A 180 -18.21 -35.68 13.18
N CYS A 181 -17.60 -36.39 14.13
CA CYS A 181 -17.80 -36.09 15.55
C CYS A 181 -17.29 -34.69 15.91
N VAL A 182 -18.03 -33.98 16.76
CA VAL A 182 -17.59 -32.73 17.39
C VAL A 182 -16.39 -33.01 18.30
N ALA A 183 -15.50 -32.03 18.44
CA ALA A 183 -14.33 -32.13 19.31
C ALA A 183 -14.71 -32.56 20.74
N GLY A 184 -14.05 -33.61 21.24
CA GLY A 184 -14.34 -34.21 22.55
C GLY A 184 -15.25 -35.44 22.50
N PHE A 185 -15.79 -35.79 21.33
CA PHE A 185 -16.57 -37.01 21.11
C PHE A 185 -15.92 -37.88 20.02
N GLY A 186 -16.00 -39.20 20.20
CA GLY A 186 -15.46 -40.19 19.29
C GLY A 186 -16.27 -41.48 19.26
N GLY A 187 -15.75 -42.49 18.53
CA GLY A 187 -16.44 -43.76 18.26
C GLY A 187 -17.32 -43.70 17.01
N SER A 188 -17.83 -44.85 16.55
CA SER A 188 -18.63 -44.96 15.33
C SER A 188 -19.95 -44.20 15.37
N SER A 189 -20.40 -43.81 16.56
CA SER A 189 -21.68 -43.13 16.79
C SER A 189 -21.57 -41.78 17.52
N CYS A 190 -20.35 -41.29 17.79
CA CYS A 190 -20.06 -40.04 18.54
C CYS A 190 -20.75 -39.94 19.93
N PHE A 191 -21.01 -41.07 20.59
CA PHE A 191 -21.59 -41.11 21.95
C PHE A 191 -20.54 -41.27 23.05
N SER A 192 -19.32 -41.69 22.72
CA SER A 192 -18.23 -41.81 23.69
C SER A 192 -17.42 -40.53 23.73
N PRO A 193 -17.11 -39.98 24.92
CA PRO A 193 -16.16 -38.90 25.04
C PRO A 193 -14.77 -39.40 24.60
N SER A 194 -14.11 -38.64 23.73
CA SER A 194 -12.72 -38.88 23.33
C SER A 194 -11.84 -37.87 24.06
N TYR A 195 -11.10 -38.34 25.07
CA TYR A 195 -10.07 -37.57 25.76
C TYR A 195 -8.75 -37.61 24.99
#